data_AF-A0A7Y8X1H0-F1
#
_entry.id   AF-A0A7Y8X1H0-F1
#
_cell.length_a   1.000
_cell.length_b   1.000
_cell.length_c   1.000
_cell.angle_alpha   90.00
_cell.angle_beta   90.00
_cell.angle_gamma   90.00
#
_symmetry.space_group_name_H-M   'P 1'
#
loop_
_entity.id
_entity.type
_entity.pdbx_description
1 polymer ?
#
loop_
_entity_poly.entity_id
_entity_poly.type
_entity_poly.pdbx_seq_one_letter_code
_entity_poly.pdbx_strand_id
1 'polypeptide(L)'
;MGRQEQPLDPGRDPLARFAYDLRELRRHAGSPPYRRLATRAHYSASTLAEAAAGRRLPGAAVLAAFVNACGGDAEEWEQRRIATHRLITAPSPAPALPCLDPAPGTEPAPASSDQDPAPAAASPAPAAASPDPGPVTVVPVPGRAVAATATPADADRPSAEAAPRRRTPDRPRRPAPWRRRREAGPVLLAVLLTLGAFAAGDAGRPRKTTAPASDGTHTAAANLSADTRFSDDGRRLRTDTDIPERYRALIVEAGTTCHVPQVTPVLVAAMLKAESGFDPELSDPAKDEYGIARWTPRVLRYYLPPDRQHTVPKPPFSPEDSIPAMGRMLCALAPELEGVPGDPALNLAAAYRTTTWKVQRQGAELEAIRPYLEQVRTAMLRYRPESALPPAEAAPGGR
;
A
#
# COMPACT_ATOMS: atom_id res chain seq x y z
N MET A 1 -4.30 3.16 -24.92
CA MET A 1 -4.31 2.86 -23.47
C MET A 1 -3.73 1.45 -23.25
N GLY A 2 -3.04 1.22 -22.14
CA GLY A 2 -2.55 -0.12 -21.79
C GLY A 2 -3.69 -1.03 -21.32
N ARG A 3 -3.56 -2.34 -21.53
CA ARG A 3 -4.50 -3.34 -21.00
C ARG A 3 -4.65 -3.13 -19.50
N GLN A 4 -5.88 -2.95 -19.03
CA GLN A 4 -6.15 -2.84 -17.59
C GLN A 4 -5.82 -4.17 -16.90
N GLU A 5 -5.36 -4.08 -15.67
CA GLU A 5 -5.11 -5.26 -14.85
C GLU A 5 -6.43 -5.88 -14.42
N GLN A 6 -6.51 -7.21 -14.46
CA GLN A 6 -7.65 -7.91 -13.90
C GLN A 6 -7.68 -7.70 -12.37
N PRO A 7 -8.87 -7.51 -11.78
CA PRO A 7 -9.03 -7.47 -10.33
C PRO A 7 -8.42 -8.71 -9.67
N LEU A 8 -7.75 -8.51 -8.54
CA LEU A 8 -7.25 -9.59 -7.69
C LEU A 8 -8.02 -9.54 -6.38
N ASP A 9 -8.50 -10.70 -5.94
CA ASP A 9 -9.03 -10.89 -4.59
C ASP A 9 -7.87 -11.32 -3.66
N PRO A 10 -7.42 -10.47 -2.72
CA PRO A 10 -6.33 -10.81 -1.81
C PRO A 10 -6.70 -11.90 -0.79
N GLY A 11 -7.99 -12.20 -0.60
CA GLY A 11 -8.46 -13.24 0.33
C GLY A 11 -8.52 -14.65 -0.28
N ARG A 12 -8.37 -14.76 -1.60
CA ARG A 12 -8.53 -16.03 -2.33
C ARG A 12 -7.48 -17.08 -1.95
N ASP A 13 -6.21 -16.71 -2.00
CA ASP A 13 -5.08 -17.59 -1.74
C ASP A 13 -3.78 -16.78 -1.46
N PRO A 14 -2.74 -17.40 -0.86
CA PRO A 14 -1.49 -16.70 -0.52
C PRO A 14 -0.78 -16.07 -1.73
N LEU A 15 -0.96 -16.62 -2.93
CA LEU A 15 -0.34 -16.12 -4.15
C LEU A 15 -1.07 -14.86 -4.66
N ALA A 16 -2.41 -14.86 -4.61
CA ALA A 16 -3.24 -13.71 -4.91
C ALA A 16 -2.93 -12.55 -3.96
N ARG A 17 -2.74 -12.84 -2.66
CA ARG A 17 -2.29 -11.86 -1.67
C ARG A 17 -0.93 -11.27 -2.03
N PHE A 18 0.07 -12.11 -2.32
CA PHE A 18 1.41 -11.66 -2.70
C PHE A 18 1.39 -10.73 -3.92
N ALA A 19 0.61 -11.07 -4.95
CA ALA A 19 0.50 -10.25 -6.14
C ALA A 19 -0.29 -8.95 -5.89
N TYR A 20 -1.30 -8.97 -5.03
CA TYR A 20 -2.00 -7.77 -4.56
C TYR A 20 -1.02 -6.82 -3.86
N ASP A 21 -0.23 -7.34 -2.92
CA ASP A 21 0.76 -6.55 -2.18
C ASP A 21 1.83 -5.97 -3.14
N LEU A 22 2.24 -6.73 -4.16
CA LEU A 22 3.21 -6.24 -5.16
C LEU A 22 2.61 -5.10 -6.00
N ARG A 23 1.30 -5.17 -6.28
CA ARG A 23 0.57 -4.06 -6.91
C ARG A 23 0.40 -2.88 -5.96
N GLU A 24 0.25 -3.10 -4.66
CA GLU A 24 0.25 -2.03 -3.64
C GLU A 24 1.61 -1.32 -3.60
N LEU A 25 2.71 -2.06 -3.56
CA LEU A 25 4.04 -1.46 -3.62
C LEU A 25 4.18 -0.56 -4.85
N ARG A 26 3.69 -1.03 -5.99
CA ARG A 26 3.67 -0.22 -7.20
C ARG A 26 2.73 0.99 -7.08
N ARG A 27 1.58 0.86 -6.41
CA ARG A 27 0.67 1.98 -6.13
C ARG A 27 1.32 3.05 -5.26
N HIS A 28 1.98 2.66 -4.18
CA HIS A 28 2.78 3.54 -3.33
C HIS A 28 3.92 4.21 -4.12
N ALA A 29 4.55 3.50 -5.06
CA ALA A 29 5.52 4.07 -5.99
C ALA A 29 4.91 5.01 -7.07
N GLY A 30 3.59 5.21 -7.05
CA GLY A 30 2.83 6.05 -7.98
C GLY A 30 2.36 5.38 -9.26
N SER A 31 2.12 4.06 -9.21
CA SER A 31 1.69 3.21 -10.32
C SER A 31 2.36 3.58 -11.64
N PRO A 32 3.70 3.54 -11.71
CA PRO A 32 4.38 3.62 -12.99
C PRO A 32 3.81 2.54 -13.93
N PRO A 33 3.43 2.87 -15.17
CA PRO A 33 2.99 1.87 -16.12
C PRO A 33 4.13 0.89 -16.37
N TYR A 34 3.82 -0.38 -16.66
CA TYR A 34 4.85 -1.42 -16.81
C TYR A 34 5.93 -1.09 -17.85
N ARG A 35 5.61 -0.32 -18.90
CA ARG A 35 6.60 0.18 -19.87
C ARG A 35 7.63 1.13 -19.24
N ARG A 36 7.20 1.99 -18.31
CA ARG A 36 8.11 2.88 -17.57
C ARG A 36 8.88 2.11 -16.51
N LEU A 37 8.23 1.16 -15.84
CA LEU A 37 8.87 0.30 -14.86
C LEU A 37 9.95 -0.58 -15.51
N ALA A 38 9.69 -1.08 -16.72
CA ALA A 38 10.63 -1.83 -17.56
C ALA A 38 11.95 -1.11 -17.78
N THR A 39 11.91 0.21 -18.05
CA THR A 39 13.12 1.02 -18.22
C THR A 39 13.96 1.10 -16.95
N ARG A 40 13.33 1.10 -15.78
CA ARG A 40 14.01 1.20 -14.46
C ARG A 40 14.48 -0.15 -13.94
N ALA A 41 13.72 -1.21 -14.22
CA ALA A 41 13.97 -2.56 -13.74
C ALA A 41 14.84 -3.38 -14.71
N HIS A 42 15.07 -2.88 -15.94
CA HIS A 42 15.76 -3.60 -17.01
C HIS A 42 15.13 -4.97 -17.38
N TYR A 43 13.81 -5.07 -17.22
CA TYR A 43 13.00 -6.22 -17.62
C TYR A 43 11.90 -5.82 -18.59
N SER A 44 11.35 -6.76 -19.37
CA SER A 44 10.24 -6.45 -20.28
C SER A 44 8.98 -6.05 -19.51
N ALA A 45 8.16 -5.17 -20.11
CA ALA A 45 6.88 -4.75 -19.52
C ALA A 45 5.94 -5.95 -19.30
N SER A 46 5.97 -6.94 -20.19
CA SER A 46 5.21 -8.19 -20.06
C SER A 46 5.68 -9.03 -18.87
N THR A 47 7.00 -9.13 -18.65
CA THR A 47 7.56 -9.87 -17.50
C THR A 47 7.12 -9.25 -16.18
N LEU A 48 7.16 -7.92 -16.07
CA LEU A 48 6.74 -7.21 -14.87
C LEU A 48 5.21 -7.29 -14.65
N ALA A 49 4.43 -7.28 -15.74
CA ALA A 49 2.99 -7.48 -15.68
C ALA A 49 2.62 -8.90 -15.23
N GLU A 50 3.35 -9.92 -15.70
CA GLU A 50 3.17 -11.29 -15.22
C GLU A 50 3.57 -11.46 -13.76
N ALA A 51 4.66 -10.80 -13.32
CA ALA A 51 5.11 -10.85 -11.93
C ALA A 51 4.03 -10.37 -10.95
N ALA A 52 3.25 -9.36 -11.34
CA ALA A 52 2.14 -8.82 -10.56
C ALA A 52 0.77 -9.40 -10.95
N ALA A 53 0.71 -10.45 -11.78
CA ALA A 53 -0.57 -11.00 -12.25
C ALA A 53 -1.25 -11.95 -11.26
N GLY A 54 -0.53 -12.46 -10.26
CA GLY A 54 -1.09 -13.43 -9.29
C GLY A 54 -1.32 -14.83 -9.84
N ARG A 55 -0.71 -15.17 -11.00
CA ARG A 55 -0.79 -16.53 -11.60
C ARG A 55 0.34 -17.45 -11.18
N ARG A 56 1.49 -16.90 -10.80
CA ARG A 56 2.68 -17.62 -10.31
C ARG A 56 3.56 -16.65 -9.52
N LEU A 57 4.37 -17.17 -8.61
CA LEU A 57 5.37 -16.36 -7.92
C LEU A 57 6.43 -15.88 -8.95
N PRO A 58 6.83 -14.59 -8.91
CA PRO A 58 7.94 -14.11 -9.73
C PRO A 58 9.25 -14.76 -9.29
N GLY A 59 10.22 -14.91 -10.19
CA GLY A 59 11.58 -15.29 -9.80
C GLY A 59 12.26 -14.19 -8.98
N ALA A 60 13.19 -14.56 -8.09
CA ALA A 60 13.88 -13.64 -7.17
C ALA A 60 14.45 -12.39 -7.88
N ALA A 61 15.10 -12.57 -9.03
CA ALA A 61 15.69 -11.47 -9.79
C ALA A 61 14.64 -10.48 -10.36
N VAL A 62 13.53 -11.01 -10.90
CA VAL A 62 12.43 -10.17 -11.42
C VAL A 62 11.75 -9.43 -10.28
N LEU A 63 11.56 -10.10 -9.14
CA LEU A 63 10.97 -9.51 -7.95
C LEU A 63 11.84 -8.37 -7.42
N ALA A 64 13.13 -8.62 -7.19
CA ALA A 64 14.06 -7.61 -6.71
C ALA A 64 14.09 -6.38 -7.62
N ALA A 65 14.13 -6.57 -8.94
CA ALA A 65 14.13 -5.46 -9.89
C ALA A 65 12.80 -4.68 -9.90
N PHE A 66 11.66 -5.37 -9.78
CA PHE A 66 10.36 -4.72 -9.64
C PHE A 66 10.33 -3.86 -8.37
N VAL A 67 10.74 -4.44 -7.25
CA VAL A 67 10.69 -3.84 -5.92
C VAL A 67 11.62 -2.65 -5.82
N ASN A 68 12.87 -2.78 -6.28
CA ASN A 68 13.83 -1.67 -6.35
C ASN A 68 13.33 -0.56 -7.28
N ALA A 69 12.75 -0.92 -8.43
CA ALA A 69 12.14 0.06 -9.32
C ALA A 69 10.85 0.69 -8.75
N CYS A 70 10.30 0.16 -7.67
CA CYS A 70 9.21 0.78 -6.91
C CYS A 70 9.70 1.46 -5.62
N GLY A 71 10.98 1.36 -5.27
CA GLY A 71 11.54 1.93 -4.04
C GLY A 71 11.27 1.12 -2.79
N GLY A 72 10.97 -0.18 -2.92
CA GLY A 72 10.90 -1.12 -1.78
C GLY A 72 12.24 -1.81 -1.53
N ASP A 73 12.28 -2.62 -0.47
CA ASP A 73 13.46 -3.42 -0.07
C ASP A 73 13.44 -4.82 -0.71
N ALA A 74 14.41 -5.10 -1.59
CA ALA A 74 14.48 -6.37 -2.31
C ALA A 74 14.69 -7.59 -1.41
N GLU A 75 15.45 -7.48 -0.31
CA GLU A 75 15.73 -8.60 0.59
C GLU A 75 14.47 -9.01 1.35
N GLU A 76 13.74 -8.01 1.83
CA GLU A 76 12.47 -8.22 2.51
C GLU A 76 11.44 -8.91 1.59
N TRP A 77 11.35 -8.46 0.35
CA TRP A 77 10.44 -9.05 -0.62
C TRP A 77 10.83 -10.47 -1.02
N GLU A 78 12.12 -10.80 -1.03
CA GLU A 78 12.57 -12.16 -1.24
C GLU A 78 12.19 -13.09 -0.08
N GLN A 79 12.30 -12.63 1.18
CA GLN A 79 11.83 -13.39 2.34
C GLN A 79 10.32 -13.67 2.25
N ARG A 80 9.52 -12.67 1.85
CA ARG A 80 8.08 -12.84 1.60
C ARG A 80 7.81 -13.87 0.51
N ARG A 81 8.55 -13.81 -0.59
CA ARG A 81 8.44 -14.78 -1.69
C ARG A 81 8.71 -16.20 -1.23
N ILE A 82 9.74 -16.40 -0.40
CA ILE A 82 10.07 -17.71 0.20
C ILE A 82 8.95 -18.18 1.13
N ALA A 83 8.41 -17.30 1.99
CA ALA A 83 7.31 -17.64 2.87
C ALA A 83 6.05 -18.04 2.08
N THR A 84 5.67 -17.28 1.04
CA THR A 84 4.56 -17.63 0.16
C THR A 84 4.81 -18.93 -0.58
N HIS A 85 6.04 -19.17 -1.06
CA HIS A 85 6.41 -20.44 -1.69
C HIS A 85 6.19 -21.62 -0.75
N ARG A 86 6.56 -21.49 0.53
CA ARG A 86 6.29 -22.54 1.54
C ARG A 86 4.79 -22.78 1.72
N LEU A 87 3.98 -21.73 1.76
CA LEU A 87 2.52 -21.88 1.90
C LEU A 87 1.85 -22.58 0.71
N ILE A 88 2.33 -22.32 -0.52
CA ILE A 88 1.74 -22.93 -1.73
C ILE A 88 2.31 -24.33 -2.04
N THR A 89 3.49 -24.66 -1.52
CA THR A 89 4.19 -25.94 -1.76
C THR A 89 4.09 -26.90 -0.58
N ALA A 90 3.71 -26.43 0.60
CA ALA A 90 3.49 -27.31 1.74
C ALA A 90 2.45 -28.38 1.38
N PRO A 91 2.74 -29.67 1.60
CA PRO A 91 1.72 -30.70 1.48
C PRO A 91 0.62 -30.37 2.48
N SER A 92 -0.64 -30.43 2.05
CA SER A 92 -1.78 -30.40 2.98
C SER A 92 -1.50 -31.41 4.08
N PRO A 93 -1.64 -31.07 5.38
CA PRO A 93 -1.62 -32.10 6.40
C PRO A 93 -2.68 -33.12 5.97
N ALA A 94 -2.24 -34.36 5.75
CA ALA A 94 -3.16 -35.45 5.51
C ALA A 94 -4.20 -35.38 6.64
N PRO A 95 -5.51 -35.53 6.35
CA PRO A 95 -6.48 -35.63 7.42
C PRO A 95 -5.95 -36.71 8.36
N ALA A 96 -5.70 -36.34 9.63
CA ALA A 96 -5.42 -37.33 10.65
C ALA A 96 -6.58 -38.30 10.56
N LEU A 97 -6.30 -39.52 10.09
CA LEU A 97 -7.29 -40.59 10.11
C LEU A 97 -7.83 -40.59 11.54
N PRO A 98 -9.15 -40.50 11.75
CA PRO A 98 -9.68 -40.64 13.09
C PRO A 98 -9.13 -41.95 13.64
N CYS A 99 -8.52 -41.89 14.83
CA CYS A 99 -8.20 -43.08 15.58
C CYS A 99 -9.49 -43.88 15.67
N LEU A 100 -9.59 -44.99 14.91
CA LEU A 100 -10.68 -45.92 15.08
C LEU A 100 -10.52 -46.47 16.49
N ASP A 101 -11.48 -46.16 17.36
CA ASP A 101 -11.63 -46.84 18.63
C ASP A 101 -11.70 -48.36 18.35
N PRO A 102 -10.92 -49.20 19.06
CA PRO A 102 -11.05 -50.64 18.90
C PRO A 102 -12.46 -51.05 19.30
N ALA A 103 -13.15 -51.75 18.40
CA ALA A 103 -14.52 -52.22 18.60
C ALA A 103 -14.63 -53.09 19.86
N PRO A 104 -15.71 -52.98 20.66
CA PRO A 104 -15.91 -53.83 21.80
C PRO A 104 -16.35 -55.23 21.30
N GLY A 105 -15.66 -56.28 21.76
CA GLY A 105 -16.08 -57.66 21.54
C GLY A 105 -15.17 -58.44 20.61
N THR A 106 -13.95 -58.73 21.05
CA THR A 106 -13.26 -59.97 20.69
C THR A 106 -12.61 -60.46 21.96
N GLU A 107 -13.07 -61.61 22.45
CA GLU A 107 -12.49 -62.29 23.61
C GLU A 107 -10.98 -62.52 23.41
N PRO A 108 -10.17 -62.37 24.45
CA PRO A 108 -8.75 -62.64 24.36
C PRO A 108 -8.51 -64.15 24.26
N ALA A 109 -7.85 -64.57 23.17
CA ALA A 109 -7.22 -65.89 23.11
C ALA A 109 -6.12 -65.99 24.18
N PRO A 110 -5.97 -67.15 24.86
CA PRO A 110 -5.11 -67.26 26.03
C PRO A 110 -3.63 -67.14 25.70
N ALA A 111 -2.91 -66.53 26.64
CA ALA A 111 -1.47 -66.40 26.65
C ALA A 111 -0.80 -67.78 26.70
N SER A 112 0.06 -68.03 25.72
CA SER A 112 1.11 -69.05 25.82
C SER A 112 2.41 -68.34 26.18
N SER A 113 2.81 -68.52 27.43
CA SER A 113 4.17 -68.27 27.90
C SER A 113 5.16 -69.13 27.10
N ASP A 114 6.30 -68.55 26.72
CA ASP A 114 7.64 -69.05 27.08
C ASP A 114 8.73 -68.57 26.10
N GLN A 115 9.90 -68.29 26.70
CA GLN A 115 11.26 -68.23 26.13
C GLN A 115 11.85 -66.86 25.74
N ASP A 116 12.58 -66.27 26.71
CA ASP A 116 14.00 -65.94 26.51
C ASP A 116 14.84 -67.19 26.91
N PRO A 117 16.05 -67.47 26.36
CA PRO A 117 17.11 -66.49 26.07
C PRO A 117 17.93 -66.70 24.76
N ALA A 118 18.75 -65.70 24.42
CA ALA A 118 19.80 -65.74 23.39
C ALA A 118 20.84 -66.88 23.63
N PRO A 119 21.63 -67.36 22.62
CA PRO A 119 22.74 -66.58 22.08
C PRO A 119 23.21 -66.83 20.61
N ALA A 120 23.98 -65.83 20.11
CA ALA A 120 25.16 -65.86 19.24
C ALA A 120 25.20 -66.51 17.82
N ALA A 121 25.62 -65.63 16.89
CA ALA A 121 26.51 -65.80 15.73
C ALA A 121 25.92 -66.30 14.38
N ALA A 122 25.85 -65.40 13.39
CA ALA A 122 26.84 -65.31 12.30
C ALA A 122 26.45 -64.23 11.26
N SER A 123 27.44 -63.45 10.84
CA SER A 123 27.40 -62.51 9.70
C SER A 123 27.37 -63.29 8.37
N PRO A 124 26.97 -62.69 7.22
CA PRO A 124 27.83 -61.71 6.54
C PRO A 124 27.11 -60.53 5.84
N ALA A 125 27.88 -59.49 5.54
CA ALA A 125 27.58 -58.39 4.60
C ALA A 125 28.49 -58.54 3.35
N PRO A 126 28.61 -57.59 2.39
CA PRO A 126 27.82 -56.37 2.12
C PRO A 126 27.57 -56.06 0.60
N ALA A 127 26.85 -54.96 0.32
CA ALA A 127 27.16 -53.89 -0.67
C ALA A 127 25.86 -53.16 -1.11
N ALA A 128 25.75 -51.85 -1.30
CA ALA A 128 26.62 -50.69 -1.03
C ALA A 128 25.71 -49.44 -1.03
N ALA A 129 26.02 -48.49 -0.15
CA ALA A 129 25.32 -47.21 0.01
C ALA A 129 25.93 -46.11 -0.87
N SER A 130 25.08 -45.17 -1.31
CA SER A 130 25.51 -43.89 -1.92
C SER A 130 25.71 -42.82 -0.82
N PRO A 131 26.69 -41.90 -0.95
CA PRO A 131 26.90 -40.87 0.06
C PRO A 131 26.30 -39.49 -0.31
N ASP A 132 26.02 -38.77 0.77
CA ASP A 132 25.52 -37.41 0.99
C ASP A 132 26.49 -36.30 0.50
N PRO A 133 26.02 -35.12 0.02
CA PRO A 133 26.90 -34.04 -0.39
C PRO A 133 27.22 -33.04 0.74
N GLY A 134 28.52 -32.90 1.05
CA GLY A 134 29.11 -31.81 1.86
C GLY A 134 29.55 -30.58 1.04
N PRO A 135 30.17 -29.57 1.68
CA PRO A 135 29.89 -28.15 1.40
C PRO A 135 30.74 -27.51 0.29
N VAL A 136 30.15 -26.50 -0.35
CA VAL A 136 30.71 -25.71 -1.45
C VAL A 136 31.71 -24.66 -0.95
N THR A 137 32.93 -24.70 -1.49
CA THR A 137 33.92 -23.61 -1.35
C THR A 137 34.18 -23.01 -2.74
N VAL A 138 34.06 -21.69 -2.88
CA VAL A 138 34.34 -20.94 -4.11
C VAL A 138 35.79 -20.48 -4.11
N VAL A 139 36.53 -20.72 -5.21
CA VAL A 139 37.87 -20.17 -5.48
C VAL A 139 37.96 -19.75 -6.96
N PRO A 140 38.61 -18.62 -7.32
CA PRO A 140 38.51 -17.96 -8.63
C PRO A 140 39.53 -18.48 -9.67
N VAL A 141 39.21 -18.30 -10.97
CA VAL A 141 40.09 -18.66 -12.10
C VAL A 141 40.56 -17.41 -12.86
N PRO A 142 41.88 -17.19 -13.04
CA PRO A 142 42.43 -16.34 -14.10
C PRO A 142 42.98 -17.19 -15.26
N GLY A 143 42.79 -16.73 -16.49
CA GLY A 143 43.13 -17.47 -17.72
C GLY A 143 44.57 -17.32 -18.20
N ARG A 144 44.96 -18.12 -19.22
CA ARG A 144 45.92 -17.72 -20.27
C ARG A 144 45.92 -18.67 -21.47
N ALA A 145 46.30 -18.06 -22.60
CA ALA A 145 46.39 -18.52 -23.98
C ALA A 145 47.14 -19.82 -24.24
N VAL A 146 46.81 -20.45 -25.37
CA VAL A 146 47.60 -21.51 -26.02
C VAL A 146 48.09 -20.98 -27.36
N ALA A 147 49.41 -20.92 -27.50
CA ALA A 147 50.13 -20.80 -28.76
C ALA A 147 50.43 -22.20 -29.30
N ALA A 148 50.36 -22.39 -30.62
CA ALA A 148 50.82 -23.60 -31.29
C ALA A 148 51.78 -23.23 -32.43
N THR A 149 52.95 -23.86 -32.42
CA THR A 149 54.09 -23.71 -33.33
C THR A 149 54.05 -24.69 -34.51
N ALA A 150 54.78 -24.33 -35.59
CA ALA A 150 54.98 -24.99 -36.90
C ALA A 150 55.60 -26.42 -36.83
N THR A 151 55.70 -27.28 -37.87
CA THR A 151 56.07 -27.16 -39.32
C THR A 151 55.89 -28.57 -40.00
N PRO A 152 56.43 -28.92 -41.20
CA PRO A 152 56.29 -28.47 -42.61
C PRO A 152 55.80 -29.59 -43.59
N ALA A 153 55.38 -29.26 -44.83
CA ALA A 153 55.60 -30.05 -46.06
C ALA A 153 55.09 -29.33 -47.34
N ASP A 154 55.64 -29.73 -48.47
CA ASP A 154 55.84 -29.09 -49.77
C ASP A 154 54.65 -28.74 -50.68
N ALA A 155 54.96 -27.79 -51.57
CA ALA A 155 54.59 -27.60 -52.99
C ALA A 155 53.17 -27.97 -53.49
N ASP A 156 52.41 -26.96 -53.94
CA ASP A 156 52.24 -26.67 -55.38
C ASP A 156 51.46 -25.37 -55.62
N ARG A 157 51.74 -24.69 -56.74
CA ARG A 157 50.99 -23.53 -57.29
C ARG A 157 50.10 -24.06 -58.44
N PRO A 158 48.98 -23.41 -58.84
CA PRO A 158 49.02 -22.07 -59.40
C PRO A 158 47.81 -21.16 -59.11
N SER A 159 48.00 -19.91 -59.53
CA SER A 159 47.16 -18.72 -59.45
C SER A 159 45.75 -18.85 -60.03
N ALA A 160 44.77 -18.21 -59.38
CA ALA A 160 43.57 -17.70 -60.03
C ALA A 160 43.09 -16.41 -59.33
N GLU A 161 43.17 -15.33 -60.11
CA GLU A 161 42.34 -14.12 -60.19
C GLU A 161 41.69 -13.45 -58.97
N ALA A 162 41.91 -12.12 -58.97
CA ALA A 162 41.33 -11.12 -58.10
C ALA A 162 39.88 -10.77 -58.48
N ALA A 163 39.04 -10.51 -57.48
CA ALA A 163 37.83 -9.67 -57.60
C ALA A 163 37.40 -9.11 -56.22
N PRO A 164 36.68 -7.97 -56.15
CA PRO A 164 37.08 -6.84 -55.33
C PRO A 164 36.35 -6.67 -53.99
N ARG A 165 37.03 -5.92 -53.11
CA ARG A 165 36.59 -5.44 -51.79
C ARG A 165 35.27 -4.66 -51.88
N ARG A 166 34.23 -5.13 -51.19
CA ARG A 166 33.04 -4.33 -50.90
C ARG A 166 33.35 -3.35 -49.75
N ARG A 167 33.18 -2.07 -50.04
CA ARG A 167 33.21 -0.95 -49.10
C ARG A 167 32.07 -1.10 -48.09
N THR A 168 32.37 -1.00 -46.81
CA THR A 168 31.41 -0.80 -45.72
C THR A 168 30.93 0.66 -45.71
N PRO A 169 29.64 0.95 -45.46
CA PRO A 169 29.17 2.31 -45.25
C PRO A 169 29.59 2.85 -43.88
N ASP A 170 29.91 4.14 -43.92
CA ASP A 170 30.40 4.99 -42.85
C ASP A 170 29.40 5.15 -41.69
N ARG A 171 29.90 5.20 -40.45
CA ARG A 171 29.11 5.48 -39.24
C ARG A 171 28.88 6.99 -39.12
N PRO A 172 27.65 7.49 -38.85
CA PRO A 172 27.46 8.91 -38.60
C PRO A 172 28.06 9.32 -37.24
N ARG A 173 28.86 10.39 -37.29
CA ARG A 173 29.50 11.08 -36.18
C ARG A 173 28.46 11.68 -35.23
N ARG A 174 28.70 11.55 -33.92
CA ARG A 174 27.94 12.20 -32.84
C ARG A 174 28.20 13.72 -32.85
N PRO A 175 27.19 14.60 -32.73
CA PRO A 175 27.43 16.02 -32.50
C PRO A 175 27.79 16.31 -31.03
N ALA A 176 28.73 17.23 -30.85
CA ALA A 176 29.24 17.75 -29.59
C ALA A 176 28.23 18.68 -28.87
N PRO A 177 28.38 18.93 -27.55
CA PRO A 177 27.38 19.62 -26.75
C PRO A 177 27.36 21.13 -26.97
N TRP A 178 26.18 21.64 -27.32
CA TRP A 178 25.79 23.05 -27.28
C TRP A 178 26.00 23.69 -25.89
N ARG A 179 26.79 24.76 -25.90
CA ARG A 179 27.14 25.60 -24.74
C ARG A 179 26.00 26.59 -24.50
N ARG A 180 25.32 26.50 -23.35
CA ARG A 180 24.31 27.47 -22.89
C ARG A 180 24.96 28.86 -22.73
N ARG A 181 24.60 29.81 -23.59
CA ARG A 181 24.78 31.24 -23.29
C ARG A 181 23.61 31.68 -22.41
N ARG A 182 23.95 32.25 -21.25
CA ARG A 182 23.05 33.04 -20.40
C ARG A 182 23.08 34.45 -20.95
N GLU A 183 21.92 34.98 -21.32
CA GLU A 183 21.73 36.42 -21.50
C GLU A 183 20.57 36.81 -20.58
N ALA A 184 20.88 37.70 -19.64
CA ALA A 184 19.92 38.39 -18.80
C ALA A 184 19.47 39.66 -19.52
N GLY A 185 18.19 39.97 -19.48
CA GLY A 185 17.63 41.23 -19.99
C GLY A 185 16.23 41.46 -19.40
N PRO A 186 15.94 42.63 -18.83
CA PRO A 186 14.70 42.90 -18.11
C PRO A 186 13.59 43.34 -19.08
N VAL A 187 12.34 43.01 -18.77
CA VAL A 187 11.18 43.70 -19.38
C VAL A 187 10.29 44.21 -18.26
N LEU A 188 10.26 45.53 -18.19
CA LEU A 188 9.43 46.37 -17.34
C LEU A 188 8.15 46.73 -18.12
N LEU A 189 7.05 46.89 -17.37
CA LEU A 189 5.89 47.74 -17.62
C LEU A 189 4.86 47.34 -18.71
N ALA A 190 3.58 47.17 -18.32
CA ALA A 190 2.56 48.22 -18.46
C ALA A 190 1.15 47.73 -18.09
N VAL A 191 0.46 48.62 -17.38
CA VAL A 191 -0.93 48.59 -16.90
C VAL A 191 -1.91 48.74 -18.07
N LEU A 192 -3.04 48.01 -18.05
CA LEU A 192 -4.29 48.47 -18.65
C LEU A 192 -5.49 48.12 -17.76
N LEU A 193 -6.05 49.17 -17.16
CA LEU A 193 -7.39 49.25 -16.58
C LEU A 193 -8.44 49.19 -17.70
N THR A 194 -9.47 48.37 -17.53
CA THR A 194 -10.75 48.55 -18.25
C THR A 194 -11.90 48.62 -17.23
N LEU A 195 -12.35 49.87 -17.00
CA LEU A 195 -13.72 50.16 -16.58
C LEU A 195 -14.65 49.99 -17.78
N GLY A 196 -15.84 49.44 -17.54
CA GLY A 196 -16.96 49.46 -18.47
C GLY A 196 -18.26 49.14 -17.74
N ALA A 197 -19.02 50.19 -17.41
CA ALA A 197 -20.33 50.13 -16.79
C ALA A 197 -21.45 50.22 -17.85
N PHE A 198 -22.51 49.42 -17.67
CA PHE A 198 -23.90 49.64 -18.09
C PHE A 198 -24.78 48.74 -17.18
N ALA A 199 -26.03 48.98 -16.84
CA ALA A 199 -26.89 50.15 -16.62
C ALA A 199 -28.25 49.54 -16.17
N ALA A 200 -28.76 50.02 -15.02
CA ALA A 200 -30.17 50.18 -14.59
C ALA A 200 -31.32 49.21 -14.99
N GLY A 201 -32.17 48.93 -13.99
CA GLY A 201 -33.61 48.59 -14.10
C GLY A 201 -33.90 47.09 -14.01
N ASP A 202 -34.81 46.56 -13.17
CA ASP A 202 -36.09 47.10 -12.73
C ASP A 202 -36.52 46.51 -11.36
N ALA A 203 -37.38 47.26 -10.68
CA ALA A 203 -37.92 46.98 -9.36
C ALA A 203 -39.08 45.97 -9.42
N GLY A 204 -39.01 44.95 -8.56
CA GLY A 204 -40.13 44.05 -8.28
C GLY A 204 -40.28 43.80 -6.78
N ARG A 205 -41.17 44.57 -6.13
CA ARG A 205 -41.55 44.43 -4.71
C ARG A 205 -42.39 43.15 -4.46
N PRO A 206 -42.58 42.77 -3.18
CA PRO A 206 -42.82 41.39 -2.75
C PRO A 206 -44.30 40.99 -2.80
N ARG A 207 -44.54 39.68 -2.94
CA ARG A 207 -45.85 39.08 -2.69
C ARG A 207 -45.82 38.33 -1.37
N LYS A 208 -46.48 38.91 -0.36
CA LYS A 208 -46.98 38.21 0.82
C LYS A 208 -47.99 37.17 0.35
N THR A 209 -47.85 35.94 0.81
CA THR A 209 -48.96 34.99 0.86
C THR A 209 -48.99 34.38 2.25
N THR A 210 -49.98 34.81 3.02
CA THR A 210 -50.46 34.21 4.25
C THR A 210 -51.05 32.83 4.00
N ALA A 211 -50.64 31.87 4.85
CA ALA A 211 -51.31 30.72 5.48
C ALA A 211 -52.51 30.00 4.79
N PRO A 212 -52.74 28.72 5.11
CA PRO A 212 -53.48 28.45 6.33
C PRO A 212 -52.87 27.39 7.24
N ALA A 213 -53.17 27.56 8.53
CA ALA A 213 -53.03 26.57 9.57
C ALA A 213 -53.91 25.35 9.27
N SER A 214 -53.37 24.16 9.55
CA SER A 214 -54.15 22.95 9.76
C SER A 214 -53.87 22.46 11.18
N ASP A 215 -54.90 22.61 12.02
CA ASP A 215 -55.03 21.93 13.31
C ASP A 215 -54.95 20.41 13.09
N GLY A 216 -54.11 19.77 13.89
CA GLY A 216 -53.90 18.34 13.89
C GLY A 216 -53.44 17.90 15.27
N THR A 217 -54.37 17.92 16.22
CA THR A 217 -54.23 17.37 17.56
C THR A 217 -53.98 15.86 17.48
N HIS A 218 -52.73 15.43 17.66
CA HIS A 218 -52.41 14.07 18.10
C HIS A 218 -51.69 14.15 19.44
N THR A 219 -52.50 14.09 20.50
CA THR A 219 -52.06 13.61 21.81
C THR A 219 -51.64 12.14 21.67
N ALA A 220 -50.34 11.88 21.70
CA ALA A 220 -49.77 10.61 22.11
C ALA A 220 -48.56 10.90 23.00
N ALA A 221 -48.85 11.15 24.27
CA ALA A 221 -47.86 11.10 25.32
C ALA A 221 -47.58 9.63 25.69
N ALA A 222 -46.33 9.39 26.07
CA ALA A 222 -45.83 8.23 26.82
C ALA A 222 -45.70 6.90 26.08
N ASN A 223 -44.52 6.65 25.53
CA ASN A 223 -43.54 5.72 26.12
C ASN A 223 -42.30 5.64 25.22
N LEU A 224 -41.47 6.69 25.23
CA LEU A 224 -40.06 6.52 24.89
C LEU A 224 -39.32 6.30 26.21
N SER A 225 -38.99 5.04 26.45
CA SER A 225 -38.07 4.62 27.48
C SER A 225 -36.84 5.52 27.47
N ALA A 226 -36.50 6.02 28.66
CA ALA A 226 -35.36 6.88 28.96
C ALA A 226 -34.01 6.14 28.85
N ASP A 227 -33.77 5.49 27.71
CA ASP A 227 -32.56 4.69 27.45
C ASP A 227 -31.77 5.15 26.21
N THR A 228 -32.11 6.30 25.61
CA THR A 228 -31.28 6.94 24.57
C THR A 228 -30.46 8.08 25.17
N ARG A 229 -29.64 7.78 26.19
CA ARG A 229 -28.57 8.71 26.58
C ARG A 229 -27.48 8.63 25.50
N PHE A 230 -27.56 9.57 24.55
CA PHE A 230 -26.49 10.01 23.65
C PHE A 230 -25.54 8.92 23.15
N SER A 231 -25.92 8.22 22.08
CA SER A 231 -24.90 7.66 21.19
C SER A 231 -24.12 8.84 20.58
N ASP A 232 -22.85 8.97 20.93
CA ASP A 232 -21.87 9.60 20.06
C ASP A 232 -21.80 8.71 18.82
N ASP A 233 -22.55 9.06 17.79
CA ASP A 233 -22.63 8.32 16.52
C ASP A 233 -21.31 8.36 15.75
N GLY A 234 -20.26 8.92 16.36
CA GLY A 234 -18.97 9.17 15.75
C GLY A 234 -19.09 10.16 14.61
N ARG A 235 -20.18 10.94 14.49
CA ARG A 235 -20.35 11.92 13.40
C ARG A 235 -20.09 13.36 13.84
N ARG A 236 -19.99 13.60 15.15
CA ARG A 236 -19.88 14.93 15.73
C ARG A 236 -18.43 15.26 16.10
N LEU A 237 -18.10 16.54 15.97
CA LEU A 237 -16.82 17.13 16.40
C LEU A 237 -17.11 18.17 17.47
N ARG A 238 -16.22 18.26 18.46
CA ARG A 238 -16.24 19.33 19.45
C ARG A 238 -16.06 20.71 18.76
N THR A 239 -16.90 21.68 19.11
CA THR A 239 -16.99 22.99 18.44
C THR A 239 -16.01 24.02 18.99
N ASP A 240 -15.68 23.96 20.28
CA ASP A 240 -14.69 24.80 20.98
C ASP A 240 -13.25 24.28 20.80
N THR A 241 -12.85 24.05 19.55
CA THR A 241 -11.56 23.47 19.18
C THR A 241 -10.85 24.31 18.14
N ASP A 242 -9.58 23.99 17.89
CA ASP A 242 -8.76 24.64 16.85
C ASP A 242 -8.99 24.07 15.44
N ILE A 243 -10.04 23.27 15.23
CA ILE A 243 -10.45 22.80 13.90
C ILE A 243 -11.03 23.99 13.12
N PRO A 244 -10.44 24.39 11.99
CA PRO A 244 -10.96 25.51 11.20
C PRO A 244 -12.37 25.23 10.68
N GLU A 245 -13.27 26.19 10.85
CA GLU A 245 -14.70 26.04 10.52
C GLU A 245 -14.92 25.58 9.08
N ARG A 246 -14.16 26.14 8.14
CA ARG A 246 -14.21 25.81 6.71
C ARG A 246 -13.91 24.33 6.38
N TYR A 247 -13.24 23.60 7.26
CA TYR A 247 -12.89 22.19 7.03
C TYR A 247 -13.81 21.21 7.75
N ARG A 248 -14.65 21.66 8.69
CA ARG A 248 -15.49 20.78 9.51
C ARG A 248 -16.38 19.87 8.67
N ALA A 249 -17.05 20.43 7.66
CA ALA A 249 -17.92 19.66 6.78
C ALA A 249 -17.15 18.58 6.00
N LEU A 250 -15.99 18.92 5.44
CA LEU A 250 -15.12 17.97 4.72
C LEU A 250 -14.59 16.87 5.64
N ILE A 251 -14.26 17.20 6.89
CA ILE A 251 -13.79 16.23 7.89
C ILE A 251 -14.91 15.27 8.27
N VAL A 252 -16.13 15.78 8.49
CA VAL A 252 -17.29 14.94 8.78
C VAL A 252 -17.60 14.03 7.59
N GLU A 253 -17.57 14.55 6.36
CA GLU A 253 -17.73 13.77 5.13
C GLU A 253 -16.68 12.65 5.05
N ALA A 254 -15.39 13.00 5.17
CA ALA A 254 -14.29 12.04 5.11
C ALA A 254 -14.39 10.96 6.20
N GLY A 255 -14.76 11.34 7.41
CA GLY A 255 -14.91 10.43 8.55
C GLY A 255 -16.19 9.59 8.53
N THR A 256 -17.13 9.88 7.63
CA THR A 256 -18.40 9.12 7.50
C THR A 256 -18.59 8.52 6.11
N THR A 257 -17.55 8.54 5.27
CA THR A 257 -17.61 8.08 3.87
C THR A 257 -17.80 6.56 3.74
N CYS A 258 -17.53 5.78 4.79
CA CYS A 258 -17.76 4.34 4.83
C CYS A 258 -18.28 3.89 6.22
N HIS A 259 -18.88 2.70 6.28
CA HIS A 259 -19.43 2.12 7.51
C HIS A 259 -18.38 1.30 8.27
N VAL A 260 -17.22 1.91 8.52
CA VAL A 260 -16.11 1.31 9.28
C VAL A 260 -16.01 2.02 10.64
N PRO A 261 -16.25 1.35 11.79
CA PRO A 261 -16.35 2.01 13.09
C PRO A 261 -15.12 2.84 13.50
N GLN A 262 -13.93 2.41 13.09
CA GLN A 262 -12.68 3.09 13.41
C GLN A 262 -12.36 4.29 12.50
N VAL A 263 -13.04 4.43 11.36
CA VAL A 263 -12.93 5.63 10.52
C VAL A 263 -13.94 6.64 11.02
N THR A 264 -13.46 7.72 11.64
CA THR A 264 -14.32 8.74 12.26
C THR A 264 -13.85 10.15 11.90
N PRO A 265 -14.72 11.18 11.94
CA PRO A 265 -14.36 12.58 11.81
C PRO A 265 -13.32 12.99 12.86
N VAL A 266 -13.40 12.44 14.07
CA VAL A 266 -12.41 12.67 15.14
C VAL A 266 -11.03 12.18 14.71
N LEU A 267 -10.92 10.97 14.17
CA LEU A 267 -9.65 10.44 13.64
C LEU A 267 -9.13 11.30 12.48
N VAL A 268 -9.98 11.64 11.51
CA VAL A 268 -9.59 12.48 10.36
C VAL A 268 -9.09 13.85 10.83
N ALA A 269 -9.80 14.52 11.73
CA ALA A 269 -9.38 15.81 12.30
C ALA A 269 -8.03 15.69 13.02
N ALA A 270 -7.87 14.65 13.84
CA ALA A 270 -6.65 14.40 14.61
C ALA A 270 -5.44 14.13 13.69
N MET A 271 -5.63 13.37 12.62
CA MET A 271 -4.61 13.14 11.62
C MET A 271 -4.24 14.43 10.89
N LEU A 272 -5.21 15.20 10.38
CA LEU A 272 -4.92 16.49 9.72
C LEU A 272 -4.16 17.47 10.64
N LYS A 273 -4.48 17.46 11.95
CA LYS A 273 -3.74 18.22 12.95
C LYS A 273 -2.29 17.76 13.07
N ALA A 274 -2.04 16.46 13.13
CA ALA A 274 -0.70 15.88 13.24
C ALA A 274 0.12 15.98 11.93
N GLU A 275 -0.54 15.91 10.78
CA GLU A 275 0.12 16.02 9.47
C GLU A 275 0.61 17.46 9.24
N SER A 276 -0.28 18.45 9.29
CA SER A 276 0.04 19.81 8.85
C SER A 276 -0.35 20.91 9.84
N GLY A 277 -1.04 20.58 10.94
CA GLY A 277 -1.68 21.59 11.77
C GLY A 277 -2.86 22.28 11.08
N PHE A 278 -3.50 21.60 10.11
CA PHE A 278 -4.50 22.16 9.20
C PHE A 278 -3.96 23.20 8.20
N ASP A 279 -2.67 23.17 7.88
CA ASP A 279 -2.05 24.06 6.89
C ASP A 279 -2.26 23.54 5.44
N PRO A 280 -3.11 24.19 4.61
CA PRO A 280 -3.32 23.79 3.23
C PRO A 280 -2.15 24.12 2.30
N GLU A 281 -1.23 24.99 2.72
CA GLU A 281 -0.09 25.45 1.92
C GLU A 281 1.21 24.72 2.27
N LEU A 282 1.16 23.73 3.18
CA LEU A 282 2.33 22.94 3.56
C LEU A 282 3.03 22.41 2.31
N SER A 283 4.34 22.63 2.23
CA SER A 283 5.18 22.13 1.14
C SER A 283 6.49 21.58 1.68
N ASP A 284 6.73 20.30 1.47
CA ASP A 284 8.00 19.62 1.76
C ASP A 284 8.51 18.93 0.48
N PRO A 285 9.17 19.68 -0.43
CA PRO A 285 9.68 19.14 -1.69
C PRO A 285 10.74 18.05 -1.50
N ALA A 286 11.44 18.03 -0.36
CA ALA A 286 12.45 17.02 -0.06
C ALA A 286 11.83 15.63 0.14
N LYS A 287 10.59 15.58 0.65
CA LYS A 287 9.82 14.34 0.84
C LYS A 287 8.73 14.14 -0.21
N ASP A 288 8.58 15.09 -1.13
CA ASP A 288 7.48 15.12 -2.11
C ASP A 288 6.09 15.12 -1.43
N GLU A 289 5.95 15.81 -0.30
CA GLU A 289 4.71 15.89 0.50
C GLU A 289 4.13 17.32 0.50
N TYR A 290 2.81 17.44 0.32
CA TYR A 290 2.14 18.74 0.20
C TYR A 290 0.73 18.77 0.78
N GLY A 291 0.30 19.97 1.12
CA GLY A 291 -1.06 20.31 1.53
C GLY A 291 -1.45 19.80 2.91
N ILE A 292 -2.73 20.01 3.23
CA ILE A 292 -3.30 19.81 4.57
C ILE A 292 -3.14 18.38 5.13
N ALA A 293 -2.94 17.41 4.25
CA ALA A 293 -2.82 15.99 4.57
C ALA A 293 -1.45 15.41 4.22
N ARG A 294 -0.44 16.23 3.87
CA ARG A 294 0.91 15.77 3.49
C ARG A 294 0.92 14.69 2.42
N TRP A 295 0.08 14.88 1.40
CA TRP A 295 -0.01 13.95 0.29
C TRP A 295 1.26 14.00 -0.56
N THR A 296 1.68 12.83 -1.04
CA THR A 296 2.47 12.80 -2.28
C THR A 296 1.55 12.92 -3.49
N PRO A 297 1.96 13.61 -4.58
CA PRO A 297 1.16 13.76 -5.79
C PRO A 297 0.65 12.41 -6.33
N ARG A 298 1.50 11.40 -6.22
CA ARG A 298 1.27 10.05 -6.73
C ARG A 298 0.23 9.30 -5.92
N VAL A 299 0.26 9.42 -4.59
CA VAL A 299 -0.68 8.73 -3.70
C VAL A 299 -2.05 9.42 -3.75
N LEU A 300 -2.10 10.76 -3.68
CA LEU A 300 -3.37 11.51 -3.74
C LEU A 300 -4.20 11.11 -4.95
N ARG A 301 -3.57 10.96 -6.12
CA ARG A 301 -4.25 10.55 -7.36
C ARG A 301 -5.17 9.33 -7.19
N TYR A 302 -4.81 8.31 -6.41
CA TYR A 302 -5.66 7.10 -6.25
C TYR A 302 -6.90 7.35 -5.44
N TYR A 303 -6.83 8.36 -4.57
CA TYR A 303 -7.90 8.69 -3.65
C TYR A 303 -8.64 9.93 -4.12
N LEU A 304 -8.39 10.46 -5.31
CA LEU A 304 -9.26 11.42 -5.98
C LEU A 304 -10.52 10.75 -6.55
N PRO A 305 -11.58 11.51 -6.88
CA PRO A 305 -12.70 11.00 -7.66
C PRO A 305 -12.26 10.30 -8.96
N PRO A 306 -12.93 9.21 -9.39
CA PRO A 306 -12.50 8.37 -10.53
C PRO A 306 -12.18 9.14 -11.82
N ASP A 307 -12.99 10.15 -12.12
CA ASP A 307 -12.84 11.04 -13.27
C ASP A 307 -11.55 11.87 -13.23
N ARG A 308 -10.91 12.04 -12.07
CA ARG A 308 -9.66 12.81 -11.89
C ARG A 308 -8.42 11.94 -11.66
N GLN A 309 -8.55 10.64 -11.51
CA GLN A 309 -7.40 9.74 -11.28
C GLN A 309 -6.51 9.53 -12.52
N HIS A 310 -6.94 10.00 -13.69
CA HIS A 310 -6.22 9.77 -14.95
C HIS A 310 -4.91 10.58 -15.06
N THR A 311 -4.76 11.66 -14.30
CA THR A 311 -3.54 12.49 -14.26
C THR A 311 -3.00 12.60 -12.84
N VAL A 312 -1.67 12.75 -12.71
CA VAL A 312 -1.06 13.03 -11.40
C VAL A 312 -1.31 14.51 -11.09
N PRO A 313 -2.02 14.84 -10.00
CA PRO A 313 -2.25 16.22 -9.60
C PRO A 313 -0.91 16.89 -9.29
N LYS A 314 -0.82 18.20 -9.50
CA LYS A 314 0.35 19.00 -9.12
C LYS A 314 -0.02 19.84 -7.89
N PRO A 315 0.89 20.01 -6.91
CA PRO A 315 0.64 20.92 -5.81
C PRO A 315 0.45 22.37 -6.32
N PRO A 316 -0.29 23.21 -5.58
CA PRO A 316 -0.92 22.91 -4.29
C PRO A 316 -2.16 22.02 -4.43
N PHE A 317 -2.45 21.22 -3.40
CA PHE A 317 -3.63 20.37 -3.35
C PHE A 317 -4.72 21.05 -2.53
N SER A 318 -5.91 21.19 -3.09
CA SER A 318 -6.99 21.85 -2.37
C SER A 318 -7.48 20.99 -1.20
N PRO A 319 -7.98 21.59 -0.10
CA PRO A 319 -8.59 20.87 1.00
C PRO A 319 -9.79 19.99 0.59
N GLU A 320 -10.56 20.45 -0.41
CA GLU A 320 -11.75 19.76 -0.95
C GLU A 320 -11.37 18.46 -1.66
N ASP A 321 -10.18 18.40 -2.27
CA ASP A 321 -9.63 17.15 -2.81
C ASP A 321 -8.94 16.33 -1.72
N SER A 322 -8.19 17.00 -0.83
CA SER A 322 -7.26 16.36 0.11
C SER A 322 -7.94 15.68 1.29
N ILE A 323 -8.94 16.31 1.89
CA ILE A 323 -9.60 15.80 3.11
C ILE A 323 -10.50 14.59 2.77
N PRO A 324 -11.40 14.65 1.77
CA PRO A 324 -12.17 13.47 1.37
C PRO A 324 -11.30 12.32 0.87
N ALA A 325 -10.16 12.60 0.23
CA ALA A 325 -9.20 11.58 -0.16
C ALA A 325 -8.61 10.83 1.05
N MET A 326 -8.41 11.51 2.18
CA MET A 326 -7.93 10.87 3.41
C MET A 326 -8.95 9.86 3.91
N GLY A 327 -10.23 10.24 3.99
CA GLY A 327 -11.32 9.33 4.35
C GLY A 327 -11.37 8.09 3.45
N ARG A 328 -11.31 8.27 2.12
CA ARG A 328 -11.28 7.16 1.16
C ARG A 328 -10.07 6.24 1.35
N MET A 329 -8.90 6.80 1.66
CA MET A 329 -7.71 5.99 1.98
C MET A 329 -7.91 5.17 3.25
N LEU A 330 -8.38 5.78 4.33
CA LEU A 330 -8.60 5.06 5.60
C LEU A 330 -9.61 3.92 5.44
N CYS A 331 -10.69 4.15 4.70
CA CYS A 331 -11.67 3.11 4.37
C CYS A 331 -11.05 1.95 3.57
N ALA A 332 -10.13 2.23 2.65
CA ALA A 332 -9.44 1.20 1.88
C ALA A 332 -8.46 0.37 2.73
N LEU A 333 -7.83 0.98 3.73
CA LEU A 333 -6.86 0.31 4.60
C LEU A 333 -7.50 -0.51 5.72
N ALA A 334 -8.69 -0.11 6.19
CA ALA A 334 -9.30 -0.68 7.39
C ALA A 334 -9.50 -2.21 7.36
N PRO A 335 -10.00 -2.84 6.27
CA PRO A 335 -10.17 -4.30 6.24
C PRO A 335 -8.86 -5.07 6.38
N GLU A 336 -7.74 -4.48 5.95
CA GLU A 336 -6.42 -5.12 6.09
C GLU A 336 -5.90 -5.09 7.54
N LEU A 337 -6.48 -4.26 8.41
CA LEU A 337 -6.03 -4.09 9.78
C LEU A 337 -6.97 -4.73 10.81
N GLU A 338 -7.97 -5.50 10.36
CA GLU A 338 -8.83 -6.26 11.24
C GLU A 338 -8.02 -7.28 12.05
N GLY A 339 -8.28 -7.35 13.36
CA GLY A 339 -7.58 -8.24 14.27
C GLY A 339 -6.13 -7.85 14.59
N VAL A 340 -5.60 -6.78 14.01
CA VAL A 340 -4.28 -6.26 14.39
C VAL A 340 -4.34 -5.71 15.82
N PRO A 341 -3.45 -6.14 16.74
CA PRO A 341 -3.45 -5.64 18.11
C PRO A 341 -3.31 -4.12 18.21
N GLY A 342 -3.85 -3.54 19.28
CA GLY A 342 -3.80 -2.10 19.55
C GLY A 342 -5.10 -1.36 19.26
N ASP A 343 -5.04 -0.03 19.30
CA ASP A 343 -6.19 0.82 18.98
C ASP A 343 -6.41 0.82 17.46
N PRO A 344 -7.58 0.39 16.95
CA PRO A 344 -7.85 0.32 15.52
C PRO A 344 -7.71 1.66 14.77
N ALA A 345 -8.06 2.78 15.42
CA ALA A 345 -7.94 4.10 14.82
C ALA A 345 -6.46 4.53 14.72
N LEU A 346 -5.64 4.18 15.72
CA LEU A 346 -4.20 4.43 15.66
C LEU A 346 -3.48 3.49 14.70
N ASN A 347 -3.96 2.26 14.53
CA ASN A 347 -3.46 1.35 13.49
C ASN A 347 -3.70 1.93 12.09
N LEU A 348 -4.86 2.54 11.85
CA LEU A 348 -5.14 3.29 10.62
C LEU A 348 -4.22 4.50 10.44
N ALA A 349 -4.03 5.31 11.47
CA ALA A 349 -3.11 6.46 11.42
C ALA A 349 -1.66 6.01 11.16
N ALA A 350 -1.23 4.89 11.74
CA ALA A 350 0.08 4.29 11.50
C ALA A 350 0.23 3.83 10.05
N ALA A 351 -0.77 3.13 9.51
CA ALA A 351 -0.77 2.65 8.13
C ALA A 351 -0.76 3.82 7.12
N TYR A 352 -1.37 4.96 7.47
CA TYR A 352 -1.35 6.17 6.64
C TYR A 352 0.07 6.70 6.40
N ARG A 353 0.89 6.82 7.46
CA ARG A 353 2.29 7.28 7.38
C ARG A 353 3.26 6.18 6.90
N THR A 354 2.85 4.92 6.96
CA THR A 354 3.69 3.77 6.64
C THR A 354 3.02 2.88 5.59
N THR A 355 2.55 1.69 5.98
CA THR A 355 1.80 0.70 5.19
C THR A 355 1.03 -0.22 6.15
N THR A 356 -0.02 -0.91 5.70
CA THR A 356 -0.77 -1.88 6.53
C THR A 356 0.10 -3.01 7.06
N TRP A 357 0.96 -3.56 6.22
CA TRP A 357 1.82 -4.69 6.59
C TRP A 357 2.84 -4.36 7.69
N LYS A 358 3.35 -3.12 7.73
CA LYS A 358 4.26 -2.70 8.82
C LYS A 358 3.54 -2.68 10.15
N VAL A 359 2.29 -2.22 10.14
CA VAL A 359 1.42 -2.23 11.32
C VAL A 359 1.11 -3.67 11.75
N GLN A 360 0.77 -4.56 10.82
CA GLN A 360 0.50 -5.97 11.12
C GLN A 360 1.70 -6.69 11.79
N ARG A 361 2.93 -6.35 11.41
CA ARG A 361 4.16 -6.95 11.97
C ARG A 361 4.50 -6.50 13.38
N GLN A 362 3.92 -5.39 13.85
CA GLN A 362 4.18 -4.83 15.19
C GLN A 362 5.68 -4.61 15.50
N GLY A 363 6.44 -4.10 14.51
CA GLY A 363 7.91 -3.99 14.55
C GLY A 363 8.48 -2.62 14.93
N ALA A 364 9.81 -2.47 14.84
CA ALA A 364 10.54 -1.25 15.19
C ALA A 364 10.15 -0.02 14.33
N GLU A 365 9.54 -0.23 13.17
CA GLU A 365 9.04 0.86 12.34
C GLU A 365 7.85 1.59 12.97
N LEU A 366 7.03 0.89 13.77
CA LEU A 366 5.99 1.54 14.57
C LEU A 366 6.59 2.39 15.69
N GLU A 367 7.75 1.96 16.21
CA GLU A 367 8.47 2.70 17.24
C GLU A 367 8.96 4.06 16.73
N ALA A 368 9.50 4.08 15.51
CA ALA A 368 9.96 5.31 14.87
C ALA A 368 8.86 6.36 14.68
N ILE A 369 7.60 5.93 14.55
CA ILE A 369 6.44 6.83 14.39
C ILE A 369 5.64 7.03 15.68
N ARG A 370 6.09 6.49 16.82
CA ARG A 370 5.40 6.64 18.12
C ARG A 370 5.10 8.10 18.47
N PRO A 371 6.00 9.09 18.26
CA PRO A 371 5.68 10.50 18.53
C PRO A 371 4.50 11.03 17.70
N TYR A 372 4.37 10.60 16.44
CA TYR A 372 3.23 10.95 15.59
C TYR A 372 1.93 10.33 16.12
N LEU A 373 1.96 9.05 16.50
CA LEU A 373 0.77 8.36 17.04
C LEU A 373 0.29 9.00 18.35
N GLU A 374 1.21 9.50 19.19
CA GLU A 374 0.85 10.21 20.41
C GLU A 374 0.20 11.58 20.13
N GLN A 375 0.66 12.30 19.09
CA GLN A 375 0.00 13.52 18.64
C GLN A 375 -1.42 13.25 18.15
N VAL A 376 -1.61 12.20 17.35
CA VAL A 376 -2.95 11.79 16.88
C VAL A 376 -3.84 11.42 18.07
N ARG A 377 -3.36 10.59 19.00
CA ARG A 377 -4.10 10.21 20.22
C ARG A 377 -4.53 11.43 21.02
N THR A 378 -3.59 12.36 21.28
CA THR A 378 -3.86 13.60 22.02
C THR A 378 -4.91 14.46 21.32
N ALA A 379 -4.80 14.62 20.00
CA ALA A 379 -5.78 15.39 19.22
C ALA A 379 -7.15 14.71 19.17
N MET A 380 -7.23 13.37 19.10
CA MET A 380 -8.50 12.65 19.16
C MET A 380 -9.23 12.93 20.48
N LEU A 381 -8.54 12.89 21.62
CA LEU A 381 -9.14 13.21 22.92
C LEU A 381 -9.68 14.65 22.95
N ARG A 382 -8.96 15.60 22.34
CA ARG A 382 -9.38 17.01 22.26
C ARG A 382 -10.60 17.23 21.35
N TYR A 383 -10.75 16.44 20.29
CA TYR A 383 -11.78 16.65 19.26
C TYR A 383 -13.07 15.86 19.48
N ARG A 384 -13.05 14.87 20.37
CA ARG A 384 -14.26 14.18 20.80
C ARG A 384 -15.24 15.18 21.42
N PRO A 385 -16.53 15.15 21.03
CA PRO A 385 -17.54 15.95 21.72
C PRO A 385 -17.55 15.56 23.19
N GLU A 386 -17.72 16.53 24.09
CA GLU A 386 -17.94 16.24 25.50
C GLU A 386 -19.20 15.36 25.56
N SER A 387 -19.08 14.12 26.03
CA SER A 387 -20.27 13.40 26.49
C SER A 387 -20.87 14.28 27.57
N ALA A 388 -22.07 14.81 27.37
CA ALA A 388 -22.74 15.68 28.32
C ALA A 388 -22.66 15.00 29.69
N LEU A 389 -21.78 15.47 30.57
CA LEU A 389 -21.79 15.06 31.96
C LEU A 389 -23.21 15.35 32.44
N PRO A 390 -23.90 14.40 33.09
CA PRO A 390 -25.11 14.76 33.81
C PRO A 390 -24.74 15.93 34.73
N PRO A 391 -25.58 16.99 34.83
CA PRO A 391 -25.30 18.06 35.78
C PRO A 391 -25.06 17.41 37.13
N ALA A 392 -23.93 17.76 37.77
CA ALA A 392 -23.58 17.26 39.09
C ALA A 392 -24.82 17.39 39.97
N GLU A 393 -25.29 16.26 40.52
CA GLU A 393 -26.34 16.27 41.53
C GLU A 393 -25.94 17.32 42.56
N ALA A 394 -26.72 18.42 42.59
CA ALA A 394 -26.64 19.36 43.67
C ALA A 394 -26.87 18.55 44.94
N ALA A 395 -25.82 18.47 45.77
CA ALA A 395 -25.89 17.83 47.07
C ALA A 395 -27.17 18.31 47.77
N PRO A 396 -27.98 17.43 48.38
CA PRO A 396 -29.14 17.87 49.13
C PRO A 396 -28.65 18.81 50.23
N GLY A 397 -28.95 20.10 50.05
CA GLY A 397 -28.66 21.14 51.02
C GLY A 397 -29.38 20.79 52.30
N GLY A 398 -28.64 20.32 53.29
CA GLY A 398 -29.12 20.20 54.65
C GLY A 398 -29.31 21.59 55.24
N ARG A 399 -30.54 21.94 55.57
CA ARG A 399 -30.99 22.32 56.91
C ARG A 399 -32.49 22.57 56.93
#